data_AF-A0A4Q3KY30-F1
#
_entry.id   AF-A0A4Q3KY30-F1
#
_cell.length_a   1.000
_cell.length_b   1.000
_cell.length_c   1.000
_cell.angle_alpha   90.00
_cell.angle_beta   90.00
_cell.angle_gamma   90.00
#
_symmetry.space_group_name_H-M   'P 1'
#
loop_
_entity.id
_entity.type
_entity.pdbx_description
1 polymer ?
#
loop_
_entity_poly.entity_id
_entity_poly.type
_entity_poly.pdbx_seq_one_letter_code
_entity_poly.pdbx_strand_id
1 'polypeptide(L)'
;MAVLCALGFARPAAANPELFATYDSRSVGLGGTGVAFQTNAAAPVHNAALLAGINRLSITATFTPYALQLNSPFVSPTGQRRQIASDWALGPLGQLGVAVRVHKRVVVGASAFLPLGLASNYQNAPFTALAPYTGSLSSVPPAVLTSLATTSGELKPFLAMGELIIPVSIELTDWLSLAGGYRMTYANQSLKASVRGSELMQLSMDAYNFGGYDIGAWVHPGSMLKAGVSFRSKVVQDYKADLTLNLPTGVQKLA
;
A
#
# COMPACT_ATOMS: atom_id res chain seq x y z
N MET A 1 45.19 -13.21 3.25
CA MET A 1 43.89 -13.32 2.57
C MET A 1 42.98 -14.17 3.45
N ALA A 2 42.07 -13.55 4.20
CA ALA A 2 41.13 -14.26 5.07
C ALA A 2 39.79 -14.37 4.34
N VAL A 3 39.38 -15.61 4.06
CA VAL A 3 38.05 -15.94 3.52
C VAL A 3 37.11 -16.04 4.72
N LEU A 4 36.25 -15.04 4.88
CA LEU A 4 35.18 -15.01 5.87
C LEU A 4 33.96 -15.73 5.29
N CYS A 5 33.76 -16.99 5.65
CA CYS A 5 32.55 -17.75 5.34
C CYS A 5 31.38 -17.21 6.17
N ALA A 6 30.46 -16.47 5.54
CA ALA A 6 29.17 -16.15 6.12
C ALA A 6 28.20 -17.32 5.92
N LEU A 7 28.07 -18.18 6.93
CA LEU A 7 26.94 -19.12 7.06
C LEU A 7 25.70 -18.32 7.46
N GLY A 8 25.00 -17.78 6.46
CA GLY A 8 23.70 -17.14 6.64
C GLY A 8 22.60 -18.18 6.80
N PHE A 9 22.08 -18.35 8.01
CA PHE A 9 20.79 -19.00 8.20
C PHE A 9 19.72 -18.19 7.46
N ALA A 10 19.09 -18.77 6.44
CA ALA A 10 17.92 -18.20 5.78
C ALA A 10 16.77 -18.17 6.79
N ARG A 11 16.65 -17.09 7.56
CA ARG A 11 15.39 -16.77 8.26
C ARG A 11 14.33 -16.50 7.19
N PRO A 12 13.06 -16.86 7.41
CA PRO A 12 11.99 -16.40 6.54
C PRO A 12 12.11 -14.88 6.50
N ALA A 13 12.38 -14.35 5.31
CA ALA A 13 12.41 -12.92 5.09
C ALA A 13 10.99 -12.44 5.37
N ALA A 14 10.75 -11.97 6.59
CA ALA A 14 9.63 -11.13 6.92
C ALA A 14 9.91 -9.82 6.18
N ALA A 15 9.59 -9.79 4.88
CA ALA A 15 9.66 -8.58 4.08
C ALA A 15 8.80 -7.54 4.81
N ASN A 16 9.48 -6.58 5.42
CA ASN A 16 8.83 -5.40 5.94
C ASN A 16 8.29 -4.69 4.70
N PRO A 17 6.96 -4.51 4.54
CA PRO A 17 6.48 -3.64 3.49
C PRO A 17 6.92 -2.23 3.88
N GLU A 18 8.09 -1.83 3.39
CA GLU A 18 8.54 -0.45 3.40
C GLU A 18 7.37 0.42 2.91
N LEU A 19 7.16 1.56 3.56
CA LEU A 19 6.17 2.52 3.09
C LEU A 19 6.57 2.95 1.69
N PHE A 20 5.81 2.53 0.68
CA PHE A 20 6.03 2.93 -0.71
C PHE A 20 5.91 4.45 -0.89
N ALA A 21 5.09 5.09 -0.05
CA ALA A 21 4.86 6.52 -0.04
C ALA A 21 5.81 7.24 0.93
N THR A 22 6.45 8.29 0.42
CA THR A 22 7.26 9.24 1.18
C THR A 22 6.41 10.46 1.52
N TYR A 23 6.52 10.95 2.76
CA TYR A 23 5.68 12.03 3.26
C TYR A 23 6.51 13.13 3.86
N ASP A 24 6.07 14.37 3.65
CA ASP A 24 6.87 15.59 3.79
C ASP A 24 7.84 15.82 2.64
N SER A 25 7.77 17.02 2.06
CA SER A 25 8.63 17.43 0.93
C SER A 25 10.13 17.24 1.19
N ARG A 26 10.59 17.34 2.45
CA ARG A 26 11.99 17.14 2.83
C ARG A 26 12.36 15.66 2.75
N SER A 27 11.48 14.78 3.21
CA SER A 27 11.67 13.32 3.10
C SER A 27 11.70 12.91 1.64
N VAL A 28 10.74 13.38 0.84
CA VAL A 28 10.69 13.15 -0.61
C VAL A 28 11.98 13.62 -1.29
N GLY A 29 12.43 14.85 -1.02
CA GLY A 29 13.65 15.42 -1.59
C GLY A 29 14.95 14.70 -1.17
N LEU A 30 14.91 13.93 -0.09
CA LEU A 30 16.03 13.14 0.44
C LEU A 30 15.84 11.62 0.19
N GLY A 31 15.08 11.26 -0.86
CA GLY A 31 14.92 9.86 -1.27
C GLY A 31 14.09 9.01 -0.30
N GLY A 32 13.18 9.63 0.45
CA GLY A 32 12.29 8.95 1.41
C GLY A 32 12.87 8.73 2.80
N THR A 33 14.02 9.32 3.09
CA THR A 33 14.59 9.28 4.44
C THR A 33 13.86 10.27 5.36
N GLY A 34 13.79 9.98 6.66
CA GLY A 34 13.07 10.84 7.61
C GLY A 34 13.27 10.53 9.08
N VAL A 35 13.79 9.33 9.40
CA VAL A 35 13.84 8.73 10.75
C VAL A 35 14.60 9.56 11.81
N ALA A 36 15.46 10.51 11.39
CA ALA A 36 16.31 11.28 12.28
C ALA A 36 16.14 12.82 12.21
N PHE A 37 15.32 13.35 11.30
CA PHE A 37 15.27 14.81 11.07
C PHE A 37 13.87 15.41 10.89
N GLN A 38 12.83 14.60 10.71
CA GLN A 38 11.47 15.08 10.44
C GLN A 38 10.75 15.50 11.72
N THR A 39 11.06 16.69 12.24
CA THR A 39 10.54 17.21 13.52
C THR A 39 9.26 18.05 13.36
N ASN A 40 8.28 17.54 12.62
CA ASN A 40 6.97 18.18 12.41
C ASN A 40 5.84 17.15 12.54
N ALA A 41 4.59 17.54 12.30
CA ALA A 41 3.44 16.65 12.44
C ALA A 41 3.41 15.45 11.46
N ALA A 42 4.35 15.37 10.51
CA ALA A 42 4.59 14.21 9.65
C ALA A 42 5.61 13.20 10.19
N ALA A 43 6.29 13.53 11.30
CA ALA A 43 7.16 12.62 12.04
C ALA A 43 6.61 11.18 12.20
N PRO A 44 5.30 10.96 12.54
CA PRO A 44 4.81 9.62 12.88
C PRO A 44 4.88 8.62 11.74
N VAL A 45 4.96 9.08 10.49
CA VAL A 45 5.18 8.23 9.32
C VAL A 45 6.50 7.48 9.45
N HIS A 46 7.57 8.16 9.86
CA HIS A 46 8.92 7.60 9.92
C HIS A 46 9.34 7.25 11.35
N ASN A 47 9.22 8.19 12.28
CA ASN A 47 9.59 8.00 13.68
C ASN A 47 8.82 8.98 14.59
N ALA A 48 7.87 8.46 15.36
CA ALA A 48 7.05 9.26 16.27
C ALA A 48 7.88 10.00 17.34
N ALA A 49 9.09 9.53 17.69
CA ALA A 49 9.94 10.19 18.70
C ALA A 49 10.46 11.56 18.24
N LEU A 50 10.43 11.85 16.93
CA LEU A 50 10.78 13.16 16.40
C LEU A 50 9.74 14.25 16.71
N LEU A 51 8.53 13.87 17.18
CA LEU A 51 7.54 14.84 17.65
C LEU A 51 8.06 15.64 18.85
N ALA A 52 8.97 15.09 19.64
CA ALA A 52 9.71 15.83 20.67
C ALA A 52 10.43 17.09 20.11
N GLY A 53 10.73 17.16 18.82
CA GLY A 53 11.28 18.39 18.22
C GLY A 53 10.26 19.54 18.07
N ILE A 54 8.97 19.34 18.38
CA ILE A 54 7.92 20.35 18.20
C ILE A 54 7.79 21.23 19.44
N ASN A 55 7.93 22.54 19.30
CA ASN A 55 7.89 23.47 20.42
C ASN A 55 6.48 23.68 21.03
N ARG A 56 5.46 23.89 20.20
CA ARG A 56 4.08 24.16 20.66
C ARG A 56 3.02 23.43 19.84
N LEU A 57 2.93 23.77 18.56
CA LEU A 57 1.96 23.24 17.61
C LEU A 57 2.66 23.04 16.26
N SER A 58 2.36 21.93 15.60
CA SER A 58 2.72 21.68 14.21
C SER A 58 1.49 21.17 13.49
N ILE A 59 1.21 21.75 12.32
CA ILE A 59 0.21 21.24 11.37
C ILE A 59 0.97 21.03 10.07
N THR A 60 0.84 19.84 9.49
CA THR A 60 1.48 19.48 8.22
C THR A 60 0.43 18.93 7.29
N ALA A 61 0.35 19.47 6.08
CA ALA A 61 -0.43 18.91 4.99
C ALA A 61 0.51 18.74 3.79
N THR A 62 0.57 17.53 3.24
CA THR A 62 1.40 17.21 2.07
C THR A 62 0.55 16.55 1.00
N PHE A 63 0.86 16.88 -0.25
CA PHE A 63 0.18 16.38 -1.42
C PHE A 63 1.23 16.05 -2.47
N THR A 64 1.30 14.78 -2.84
CA THR A 64 2.24 14.25 -3.83
C THR A 64 1.41 13.66 -4.97
N PRO A 65 1.25 14.39 -6.09
CA PRO A 65 0.62 13.82 -7.27
C PRO A 65 1.55 12.76 -7.85
N TYR A 66 0.97 11.64 -8.31
CA TYR A 66 1.70 10.66 -9.11
C TYR A 66 0.94 10.33 -10.38
N ALA A 67 1.70 9.95 -11.40
CA ALA A 67 1.23 9.44 -12.67
C ALA A 67 1.90 8.09 -12.90
N LEU A 68 1.09 7.05 -13.03
CA LEU A 68 1.58 5.68 -13.19
C LEU A 68 1.01 5.07 -14.47
N GLN A 69 1.88 4.41 -15.23
CA GLN A 69 1.49 3.52 -16.31
C GLN A 69 2.12 2.15 -16.03
N LEU A 70 1.29 1.12 -15.93
CA LEU A 70 1.73 -0.24 -15.64
C LEU A 70 1.79 -1.06 -16.92
N ASN A 71 2.89 -1.79 -17.12
CA ASN A 71 3.02 -2.76 -18.20
C ASN A 71 2.90 -4.16 -17.62
N SER A 72 1.79 -4.83 -17.91
CA SER A 72 1.53 -6.18 -17.41
C SER A 72 1.60 -7.22 -18.52
N PRO A 73 2.22 -8.40 -18.28
CA PRO A 73 2.17 -9.51 -19.21
C PRO A 73 0.80 -10.20 -19.11
N PHE A 74 0.13 -10.34 -20.24
CA PHE A 74 -1.09 -11.14 -20.40
C PHE A 74 -0.80 -12.35 -21.27
N VAL A 75 -1.46 -13.46 -20.96
CA VAL A 75 -1.41 -14.68 -21.78
C VAL A 75 -2.78 -14.84 -22.42
N SER A 76 -2.81 -14.86 -23.74
CA SER A 76 -4.03 -15.15 -24.50
C SER A 76 -4.43 -16.63 -24.38
N PRO A 77 -5.69 -16.98 -24.69
CA PRO A 77 -6.13 -18.38 -24.71
C PRO A 77 -5.32 -19.28 -25.66
N THR A 78 -4.70 -18.70 -26.70
CA THR A 78 -3.82 -19.42 -27.65
C THR A 78 -2.38 -19.60 -27.13
N GLY A 79 -2.10 -19.16 -25.89
CA GLY A 79 -0.78 -19.23 -25.27
C GLY A 79 0.18 -18.12 -25.69
N GLN A 80 -0.22 -17.22 -26.60
CA GLN A 80 0.59 -16.07 -26.96
C GLN A 80 0.66 -15.09 -25.78
N ARG A 81 1.87 -14.72 -25.38
CA ARG A 81 2.13 -13.71 -24.35
C ARG A 81 2.21 -12.34 -25.00
N ARG A 82 1.52 -11.35 -24.41
CA ARG A 82 1.57 -9.95 -24.85
C ARG A 82 1.70 -9.05 -23.64
N GLN A 83 2.57 -8.04 -23.72
CA GLN A 83 2.55 -6.94 -22.75
C GLN A 83 1.48 -5.93 -23.14
N ILE A 84 0.66 -5.53 -22.19
CA ILE A 84 -0.35 -4.49 -22.36
C ILE A 84 -0.05 -3.40 -21.34
N ALA A 85 0.11 -2.17 -21.84
CA ALA A 85 0.21 -0.99 -21.02
C ALA A 85 -1.18 -0.60 -20.52
N SER A 86 -1.29 -0.20 -19.27
CA SER A 86 -2.50 0.44 -18.76
C SER A 86 -2.64 1.86 -19.32
N ASP A 87 -3.84 2.42 -19.24
CA ASP A 87 -4.00 3.87 -19.27
C ASP A 87 -3.23 4.50 -18.11
N TRP A 88 -2.91 5.79 -18.26
CA TRP A 88 -2.31 6.57 -17.19
C TRP A 88 -3.28 6.68 -16.01
N ALA A 89 -2.83 6.21 -14.85
CA ALA A 89 -3.50 6.45 -13.58
C ALA A 89 -2.90 7.69 -12.93
N LEU A 90 -3.73 8.68 -12.70
CA LEU A 90 -3.40 9.88 -11.93
C LEU A 90 -4.05 9.77 -10.57
N GLY A 91 -3.27 9.91 -9.51
CA GLY A 91 -3.77 9.84 -8.16
C GLY A 91 -2.95 10.73 -7.22
N PRO A 92 -3.56 11.23 -6.13
CA PRO A 92 -2.81 11.87 -5.09
C PRO A 92 -2.41 10.86 -4.01
N LEU A 93 -1.16 10.94 -3.56
CA LEU A 93 -0.81 10.53 -2.20
C LEU A 93 -0.81 11.79 -1.34
N GLY A 94 -1.20 11.65 -0.10
CA GLY A 94 -1.27 12.80 0.79
C GLY A 94 -1.20 12.40 2.23
N GLN A 95 -0.84 13.37 3.05
CA GLN A 95 -0.79 13.22 4.49
C GLN A 95 -1.23 14.51 5.16
N LEU A 96 -2.03 14.37 6.21
CA LEU A 96 -2.47 15.43 7.08
C LEU A 96 -2.09 15.05 8.50
N GLY A 97 -1.34 15.90 9.18
CA GLY A 97 -0.91 15.70 10.54
C GLY A 97 -1.09 16.94 11.40
N VAL A 98 -1.41 16.71 12.66
CA VAL A 98 -1.38 17.73 13.72
C VAL A 98 -0.65 17.16 14.93
N ALA A 99 0.16 17.99 15.59
CA ALA A 99 0.83 17.61 16.83
C ALA A 99 0.96 18.81 17.75
N VAL A 100 0.72 18.58 19.04
CA VAL A 100 0.69 19.62 20.07
C VAL A 100 1.51 19.19 21.28
N ARG A 101 2.34 20.10 21.78
CA ARG A 101 3.05 19.92 23.04
C ARG A 101 2.11 20.21 24.20
N VAL A 102 1.75 19.17 24.94
CA VAL A 102 0.81 19.24 26.07
C VAL A 102 1.53 19.39 27.41
N HIS A 103 2.81 19.07 27.46
CA HIS A 103 3.67 19.23 28.63
C HIS A 103 5.08 19.62 28.20
N LYS A 104 5.92 20.12 29.11
CA LYS A 104 7.32 20.51 28.81
C LYS A 104 8.11 19.43 28.08
N ARG A 105 7.77 18.16 28.28
CA ARG A 105 8.44 16.98 27.74
C ARG A 105 7.52 16.02 26.96
N VAL A 106 6.25 16.37 26.75
CA VAL A 106 5.27 15.46 26.11
C VAL A 106 4.59 16.14 24.94
N VAL A 107 4.64 15.47 23.79
CA VAL A 107 3.98 15.86 22.55
C VAL A 107 3.05 14.74 22.12
N VAL A 108 1.81 15.08 21.85
CA VAL A 108 0.81 14.16 21.29
C VAL A 108 0.47 14.59 19.87
N GLY A 109 0.07 13.65 19.04
CA GLY A 109 -0.32 13.98 17.67
C GLY A 109 -1.37 13.05 17.09
N ALA A 110 -1.73 13.37 15.86
CA ALA A 110 -2.48 12.51 14.96
C ALA A 110 -1.98 12.75 13.54
N SER A 111 -1.78 11.70 12.75
CA SER A 111 -1.40 11.81 11.34
C SER A 111 -2.15 10.78 10.52
N ALA A 112 -2.90 11.24 9.52
CA ALA A 112 -3.58 10.43 8.52
C ALA A 112 -2.85 10.51 7.18
N PHE A 113 -2.65 9.39 6.50
CA PHE A 113 -1.95 9.35 5.21
C PHE A 113 -2.34 8.14 4.35
N LEU A 114 -2.00 8.19 3.06
CA LEU A 114 -2.37 7.18 2.06
C LEU A 114 -1.16 6.36 1.59
N PRO A 115 -0.66 5.35 2.36
CA PRO A 115 0.60 4.67 2.09
C PRO A 115 0.71 4.00 0.73
N LEU A 116 -0.42 3.68 0.12
CA LEU A 116 -0.49 3.06 -1.19
C LEU A 116 -1.73 3.56 -1.94
N GLY A 117 -1.54 3.89 -3.21
CA GLY A 117 -2.59 4.12 -4.17
C GLY A 117 -2.13 3.60 -5.52
N LEU A 118 -2.82 2.60 -6.04
CA LEU A 118 -2.57 2.00 -7.34
C LEU A 118 -3.90 1.88 -8.07
N ALA A 119 -3.96 2.40 -9.26
CA ALA A 119 -5.05 2.18 -10.19
C ALA A 119 -4.44 1.82 -11.54
N SER A 120 -5.12 0.99 -12.31
CA SER A 120 -4.81 0.83 -13.72
C SER A 120 -6.07 0.47 -14.49
N ASN A 121 -6.07 0.79 -15.78
CA ASN A 121 -7.09 0.37 -16.72
C ASN A 121 -6.39 -0.27 -17.92
N TYR A 122 -6.52 -1.58 -18.08
CA TYR A 122 -6.00 -2.29 -19.24
C TYR A 122 -7.10 -2.44 -20.28
N GLN A 123 -6.88 -1.79 -21.42
CA GLN A 123 -7.72 -1.94 -22.60
C GLN A 123 -7.34 -3.18 -23.39
N ASN A 124 -8.32 -3.89 -23.92
CA ASN A 124 -8.15 -5.12 -24.70
C ASN A 124 -7.40 -6.24 -23.96
N ALA A 125 -7.56 -6.33 -22.63
CA ALA A 125 -7.05 -7.44 -21.85
C ALA A 125 -7.70 -8.75 -22.34
N PRO A 126 -6.93 -9.81 -22.67
CA PRO A 126 -7.50 -11.06 -23.13
C PRO A 126 -8.20 -11.76 -21.96
N PHE A 127 -9.49 -12.09 -22.14
CA PHE A 127 -10.23 -12.94 -21.23
C PHE A 127 -10.54 -14.27 -21.90
N THR A 128 -10.43 -15.35 -21.12
CA THR A 128 -11.05 -16.63 -21.47
C THR A 128 -12.44 -16.61 -20.87
N ALA A 129 -13.46 -16.32 -21.68
CA ALA A 129 -14.83 -16.55 -21.26
C ALA A 129 -15.04 -18.07 -21.18
N LEU A 130 -14.87 -18.64 -19.98
CA LEU A 130 -15.37 -19.98 -19.73
C LEU A 130 -16.90 -19.87 -19.77
N ALA A 131 -17.51 -20.29 -20.87
CA ALA A 131 -18.88 -20.81 -20.77
C ALA A 131 -18.87 -21.89 -19.65
N PRO A 132 -19.96 -22.09 -18.89
CA PRO A 132 -20.01 -23.11 -17.85
C PRO A 132 -19.82 -24.50 -18.48
N TYR A 133 -18.57 -24.89 -18.66
CA TYR A 133 -18.16 -26.17 -19.20
C TYR A 133 -17.80 -27.04 -18.00
N THR A 134 -18.67 -27.99 -17.72
CA THR A 134 -18.54 -28.94 -16.61
C THR A 134 -17.66 -30.15 -16.95
N GLY A 135 -17.00 -30.14 -18.12
CA GLY A 135 -16.06 -31.19 -18.55
C GLY A 135 -14.59 -30.82 -18.31
N SER A 136 -13.70 -31.78 -18.53
CA SER A 136 -12.26 -31.51 -18.53
C SER A 136 -11.87 -30.67 -19.74
N LEU A 137 -11.12 -29.58 -19.54
CA LEU A 137 -10.60 -28.76 -20.65
C LEU A 137 -9.73 -29.56 -21.63
N SER A 138 -9.20 -30.72 -21.21
CA SER A 138 -8.44 -31.65 -22.06
C SER A 138 -9.29 -32.42 -23.08
N SER A 139 -10.62 -32.46 -22.92
CA SER A 139 -11.54 -33.14 -23.84
C SER A 139 -12.25 -32.20 -24.83
N VAL A 140 -11.97 -30.89 -24.77
CA VAL A 140 -12.56 -29.92 -25.70
C VAL A 140 -11.74 -29.91 -26.99
N PRO A 141 -12.33 -30.15 -28.18
CA PRO A 141 -11.61 -30.06 -29.44
C PRO A 141 -10.92 -28.68 -29.58
N PRO A 142 -9.69 -28.60 -30.12
CA PRO A 142 -8.98 -27.33 -30.31
C PRO A 142 -9.78 -26.27 -31.10
N ALA A 143 -10.65 -26.72 -32.03
CA ALA A 143 -11.58 -25.87 -32.79
C ALA A 143 -12.69 -25.23 -31.92
N VAL A 144 -13.07 -25.88 -30.81
CA VAL A 144 -14.05 -25.38 -29.83
C VAL A 144 -13.36 -24.47 -28.80
N LEU A 145 -12.11 -24.76 -28.41
CA LEU A 145 -11.28 -23.85 -27.61
C LEU A 145 -10.94 -22.55 -28.33
N THR A 146 -10.81 -22.59 -29.66
CA THR A 146 -10.61 -21.39 -30.50
C THR A 146 -11.90 -20.61 -30.77
N SER A 147 -13.07 -21.24 -30.66
CA SER A 147 -14.39 -20.58 -30.78
C SER A 147 -15.06 -20.23 -29.44
N LEU A 148 -14.51 -20.69 -28.30
CA LEU A 148 -14.58 -19.98 -27.02
C LEU A 148 -13.86 -18.65 -27.22
N ALA A 149 -14.59 -17.72 -27.80
CA ALA A 149 -14.07 -16.52 -28.41
C ALA A 149 -13.07 -15.86 -27.47
N THR A 150 -11.83 -15.74 -27.93
CA THR A 150 -10.84 -14.86 -27.30
C THR A 150 -11.48 -13.49 -27.25
N THR A 151 -12.00 -13.13 -26.08
CA THR A 151 -12.77 -11.93 -25.93
C THR A 151 -11.89 -10.97 -25.18
N SER A 152 -11.50 -9.89 -25.85
CA SER A 152 -10.76 -8.83 -25.21
C SER A 152 -11.73 -7.86 -24.54
N GLY A 153 -11.33 -7.30 -23.42
CA GLY A 153 -12.14 -6.35 -22.69
C GLY A 153 -11.32 -5.39 -21.83
N GLU A 154 -11.98 -4.76 -20.89
CA GLU A 154 -11.38 -3.85 -19.93
C GLU A 154 -11.10 -4.58 -18.61
N LEU A 155 -9.90 -4.39 -18.06
CA LEU A 155 -9.53 -4.83 -16.71
C LEU A 155 -9.09 -3.65 -15.88
N LYS A 156 -9.80 -3.38 -14.77
CA LYS A 156 -9.57 -2.22 -13.90
C LYS A 156 -9.27 -2.67 -12.47
N PRO A 157 -8.02 -3.00 -12.13
CA PRO A 157 -7.62 -3.19 -10.75
C PRO A 157 -7.38 -1.83 -10.07
N PHE A 158 -7.81 -1.74 -8.83
CA PHE A 158 -7.62 -0.62 -7.93
C PHE A 158 -7.20 -1.15 -6.57
N LEU A 159 -6.26 -0.46 -5.92
CA LEU A 159 -5.80 -0.73 -4.57
C LEU A 159 -5.50 0.61 -3.90
N ALA A 160 -6.11 0.87 -2.77
CA ALA A 160 -5.80 2.01 -1.91
C ALA A 160 -5.62 1.54 -0.48
N MET A 161 -4.69 2.16 0.22
CA MET A 161 -4.50 1.97 1.65
C MET A 161 -4.44 3.33 2.32
N GLY A 162 -5.12 3.45 3.46
CA GLY A 162 -5.08 4.59 4.35
C GLY A 162 -4.56 4.17 5.72
N GLU A 163 -3.86 5.06 6.40
CA GLU A 163 -3.39 4.84 7.75
C GLU A 163 -3.60 6.09 8.61
N LEU A 164 -4.03 5.88 9.85
CA LEU A 164 -4.11 6.89 10.91
C LEU A 164 -3.21 6.45 12.07
N ILE A 165 -2.31 7.33 12.48
CA ILE A 165 -1.43 7.13 13.63
C ILE A 165 -1.75 8.16 14.71
N ILE A 166 -1.90 7.69 15.94
CA ILE A 166 -2.07 8.52 17.14
C ILE A 166 -0.87 8.29 18.06
N PRO A 167 0.20 9.09 17.92
CA PRO A 167 1.42 8.95 18.72
C PRO A 167 1.44 9.80 19.98
N VAL A 168 2.23 9.33 20.94
CA VAL A 168 2.73 10.09 22.09
C VAL A 168 4.26 10.01 22.09
N SER A 169 4.92 11.16 22.12
CA SER A 169 6.37 11.30 22.24
C SER A 169 6.74 11.95 23.56
N ILE A 170 7.76 11.40 24.21
CA ILE A 170 8.25 11.83 25.52
C ILE A 170 9.75 12.08 25.43
N GLU A 171 10.17 13.28 25.83
CA GLU A 171 11.58 13.62 26.07
C GLU A 171 12.01 13.02 27.42
N LEU A 172 12.91 12.04 27.39
CA LEU A 172 13.48 11.45 28.60
C LEU A 172 14.60 12.34 29.15
N THR A 173 15.42 12.86 28.25
CA THR A 173 16.51 13.80 28.52
C THR A 173 16.51 14.89 27.44
N ASP A 174 17.40 15.87 27.58
CA ASP A 174 17.56 16.94 26.58
C ASP A 174 18.13 16.45 25.23
N TRP A 175 18.52 15.18 25.13
CA TRP A 175 19.10 14.57 23.94
C TRP A 175 18.45 13.24 23.54
N LEU A 176 17.52 12.70 24.32
CA LEU A 176 16.87 11.42 24.07
C LEU A 176 15.36 11.55 24.21
N SER A 177 14.66 11.11 23.17
CA SER A 177 13.20 11.00 23.15
C SER A 177 12.77 9.58 22.78
N LEU A 178 11.68 9.12 23.38
CA LEU A 178 10.99 7.88 23.03
C LEU A 178 9.57 8.20 22.59
N ALA A 179 8.99 7.34 21.76
CA ALA A 179 7.58 7.43 21.43
C ALA A 179 6.94 6.05 21.29
N GLY A 180 5.63 6.04 21.49
CA GLY A 180 4.74 4.96 21.10
C GLY A 180 3.54 5.53 20.36
N GLY A 181 3.09 4.82 19.32
CA GLY A 181 1.94 5.21 18.53
C GLY A 181 0.96 4.07 18.33
N TYR A 182 -0.32 4.40 18.36
CA TYR A 182 -1.40 3.50 17.96
C TYR A 182 -1.72 3.73 16.49
N ARG A 183 -1.83 2.64 15.72
CA ARG A 183 -2.00 2.69 14.26
C ARG A 183 -3.27 1.96 13.85
N MET A 184 -4.08 2.64 13.04
CA MET A 184 -5.25 2.08 12.39
C MET A 184 -5.03 2.12 10.88
N THR A 185 -5.32 1.03 10.20
CA THR A 185 -5.19 0.98 8.73
C THR A 185 -6.51 0.59 8.10
N TYR A 186 -6.77 1.16 6.95
CA TYR A 186 -7.82 0.77 6.03
C TYR A 186 -7.18 0.35 4.71
N ALA A 187 -7.70 -0.69 4.08
CA ALA A 187 -7.34 -1.04 2.72
C ALA A 187 -8.60 -1.34 1.91
N ASN A 188 -8.56 -0.93 0.65
CA ASN A 188 -9.57 -1.23 -0.34
C ASN A 188 -8.89 -1.77 -1.59
N GLN A 189 -9.38 -2.89 -2.09
CA GLN A 189 -8.98 -3.44 -3.37
C GLN A 189 -10.23 -3.68 -4.20
N SER A 190 -10.24 -3.27 -5.46
CA SER A 190 -11.29 -3.68 -6.38
C SER A 190 -10.72 -4.14 -7.72
N LEU A 191 -11.44 -5.04 -8.37
CA LEU A 191 -11.13 -5.55 -9.68
C LEU A 191 -12.42 -5.59 -10.48
N LYS A 192 -12.46 -4.82 -11.56
CA LYS A 192 -13.56 -4.87 -12.52
C LYS A 192 -13.08 -5.45 -13.83
N ALA A 193 -13.83 -6.38 -14.38
CA ALA A 193 -13.63 -6.92 -15.72
C ALA A 193 -14.89 -6.70 -16.54
N SER A 194 -14.75 -6.17 -17.75
CA SER A 194 -15.88 -5.88 -18.63
C SER A 194 -15.54 -6.24 -20.07
N VAL A 195 -16.53 -6.70 -20.82
CA VAL A 195 -16.40 -7.06 -22.23
C VAL A 195 -17.47 -6.32 -23.02
N ARG A 196 -17.05 -5.58 -24.06
CA ARG A 196 -17.97 -4.81 -24.92
C ARG A 196 -18.97 -3.94 -24.14
N GLY A 197 -18.52 -3.36 -23.03
CA GLY A 197 -19.35 -2.52 -22.14
C GLY A 197 -20.23 -3.29 -21.15
N SER A 198 -20.32 -4.62 -21.24
CA SER A 198 -20.98 -5.45 -20.23
C SER A 198 -19.99 -5.86 -19.15
N GLU A 199 -20.26 -5.48 -17.90
CA GLU A 199 -19.46 -5.91 -16.77
C GLU A 199 -19.64 -7.42 -16.56
N LEU A 200 -18.55 -8.18 -16.54
CA LEU A 200 -18.55 -9.64 -16.33
C LEU A 200 -18.32 -9.98 -14.86
N MET A 201 -17.43 -9.24 -14.22
CA MET A 201 -17.00 -9.49 -12.86
C MET A 201 -16.68 -8.18 -12.17
N GLN A 202 -17.16 -8.05 -10.95
CA GLN A 202 -16.73 -7.05 -10.01
C GLN A 202 -16.37 -7.75 -8.69
N LEU A 203 -15.10 -7.65 -8.31
CA LEU A 203 -14.62 -8.00 -6.99
C LEU A 203 -14.32 -6.70 -6.25
N SER A 204 -14.92 -6.52 -5.08
CA SER A 204 -14.57 -5.45 -4.15
C SER A 204 -14.16 -6.09 -2.84
N MET A 205 -13.06 -5.62 -2.28
CA MET A 205 -12.59 -6.08 -0.99
C MET A 205 -12.20 -4.89 -0.13
N ASP A 206 -12.56 -4.94 1.14
CA ASP A 206 -12.11 -3.98 2.12
C ASP A 206 -11.64 -4.67 3.39
N ALA A 207 -10.69 -4.03 4.07
CA ALA A 207 -10.16 -4.50 5.31
C ALA A 207 -9.86 -3.33 6.25
N TYR A 208 -10.11 -3.56 7.53
CA TYR A 208 -9.72 -2.66 8.60
C TYR A 208 -8.76 -3.39 9.53
N ASN A 209 -7.81 -2.65 10.11
CA ASN A 209 -7.02 -3.15 11.22
C ASN A 209 -6.90 -2.06 12.29
N PHE A 210 -7.08 -2.51 13.54
CA PHE A 210 -7.05 -1.69 14.75
C PHE A 210 -6.01 -2.21 15.77
N GLY A 211 -5.07 -3.05 15.34
CA GLY A 211 -4.04 -3.67 16.19
C GLY A 211 -2.62 -3.18 15.88
N GLY A 212 -2.48 -2.16 15.04
CA GLY A 212 -1.19 -1.61 14.68
C GLY A 212 -0.58 -0.76 15.80
N TYR A 213 0.73 -0.80 15.92
CA TYR A 213 1.49 0.09 16.80
C TYR A 213 2.84 0.45 16.19
N ASP A 214 3.42 1.55 16.65
CA ASP A 214 4.80 1.93 16.39
C ASP A 214 5.50 2.32 17.68
N ILE A 215 6.81 2.14 17.70
CA ILE A 215 7.70 2.64 18.75
C ILE A 215 8.90 3.29 18.10
N GLY A 216 9.43 4.33 18.73
CA GLY A 216 10.54 5.10 18.20
C GLY A 216 11.47 5.59 19.29
N ALA A 217 12.74 5.78 18.91
CA ALA A 217 13.71 6.51 19.70
C ALA A 217 14.43 7.53 18.81
N TRP A 218 14.74 8.68 19.38
CA TRP A 218 15.47 9.75 18.70
C TRP A 218 16.54 10.32 19.64
N VAL A 219 17.77 10.37 19.13
CA VAL A 219 18.97 10.79 19.85
C VAL A 219 19.58 12.00 19.14
N HIS A 220 19.80 13.08 19.88
CA HIS A 220 20.31 14.35 19.37
C HIS A 220 21.23 15.06 20.40
N PRO A 221 22.44 14.51 20.66
CA PRO A 221 23.37 15.07 21.67
C PRO A 221 23.87 16.49 21.36
N GLY A 222 23.63 16.99 20.15
CA GLY A 222 23.94 18.35 19.76
C GLY A 222 23.21 18.75 18.48
N SER A 223 23.62 19.86 17.87
CA SER A 223 23.00 20.37 16.64
C SER A 223 23.35 19.56 15.38
N MET A 224 24.54 18.95 15.35
CA MET A 224 25.07 18.27 14.17
C MET A 224 24.69 16.79 14.08
N LEU A 225 24.75 16.07 15.21
CA LEU A 225 24.51 14.64 15.23
C LEU A 225 23.07 14.33 15.64
N LYS A 226 22.34 13.69 14.74
CA LYS A 226 20.99 13.17 14.99
C LYS A 226 20.92 11.73 14.51
N ALA A 227 20.39 10.86 15.34
CA ALA A 227 20.16 9.46 15.02
C ALA A 227 18.74 9.07 15.46
N GLY A 228 18.10 8.18 14.72
CA GLY A 228 16.77 7.70 15.06
C GLY A 228 16.62 6.24 14.69
N VAL A 229 15.83 5.53 15.48
CA VAL A 229 15.39 4.17 15.20
C VAL A 229 13.90 4.10 15.44
N SER A 230 13.20 3.36 14.59
CA SER A 230 11.76 3.19 14.67
C SER A 230 11.41 1.76 14.32
N PHE A 231 10.45 1.20 15.03
CA PHE A 231 9.84 -0.08 14.72
C PHE A 231 8.34 0.12 14.52
N ARG A 232 7.81 -0.47 13.46
CA ARG A 232 6.39 -0.45 13.13
C ARG A 232 5.90 -1.90 13.13
N SER A 233 4.83 -2.18 13.86
CA SER A 233 4.30 -3.53 13.91
C SER A 233 3.75 -3.97 12.55
N LYS A 234 3.86 -5.28 12.29
CA LYS A 234 3.18 -5.91 11.16
C LYS A 234 1.67 -5.84 11.40
N VAL A 235 0.95 -5.44 10.35
CA VAL A 235 -0.50 -5.35 10.36
C VAL A 235 -1.05 -6.52 9.54
N VAL A 236 -2.03 -7.24 10.09
CA VAL A 236 -2.77 -8.29 9.38
C VAL A 236 -4.17 -7.76 9.09
N GLN A 237 -4.59 -7.88 7.83
CA GLN A 237 -5.86 -7.35 7.35
C GLN A 237 -6.73 -8.51 6.88
N ASP A 238 -7.86 -8.70 7.53
CA ASP A 238 -8.86 -9.69 7.12
C ASP A 238 -9.81 -9.02 6.13
N TYR A 239 -9.62 -9.35 4.85
CA TYR A 239 -10.44 -8.79 3.78
C TYR A 239 -11.83 -9.42 3.76
N LYS A 240 -12.84 -8.56 3.74
CA LYS A 240 -14.20 -8.93 3.35
C LYS A 240 -14.30 -8.74 1.86
N ALA A 241 -14.76 -9.74 1.14
CA ALA A 241 -14.84 -9.74 -0.31
C ALA A 241 -16.29 -9.86 -0.76
N ASP A 242 -16.71 -8.93 -1.61
CA ASP A 242 -17.96 -8.98 -2.36
C ASP A 242 -17.63 -9.26 -3.82
N LEU A 243 -18.07 -10.42 -4.31
CA LEU A 243 -17.91 -10.84 -5.69
C LEU A 243 -19.27 -10.85 -6.40
N THR A 244 -19.38 -10.05 -7.46
CA THR A 244 -20.51 -10.09 -8.39
C THR A 244 -20.03 -10.66 -9.72
N LEU A 245 -20.72 -11.70 -10.18
CA LEU A 245 -20.52 -12.31 -11.49
C LEU A 245 -21.78 -12.11 -12.32
N ASN A 246 -21.64 -11.39 -13.43
CA ASN A 246 -22.72 -11.21 -14.39
C ASN A 246 -22.50 -12.22 -15.51
N LEU A 247 -23.01 -13.43 -15.28
CA LEU A 247 -23.00 -14.46 -16.30
C LEU A 247 -24.03 -14.08 -17.39
N PRO A 248 -23.68 -14.19 -18.68
CA PRO A 248 -24.68 -14.13 -19.76
C PRO A 248 -25.80 -15.11 -19.42
N THR A 249 -27.04 -14.62 -19.36
CA THR A 249 -28.23 -15.30 -18.84
C THR A 249 -28.20 -16.84 -18.93
N GLY A 250 -27.96 -17.44 -17.76
CA GLY A 250 -27.94 -18.89 -17.47
C GLY A 250 -27.54 -19.14 -16.00
N VAL A 251 -27.99 -18.27 -15.09
CA VAL A 251 -27.39 -18.00 -13.76
C VAL A 251 -27.74 -19.06 -12.71
N GLN A 252 -26.72 -19.71 -12.15
CA GLN A 252 -26.73 -20.26 -10.78
C GLN A 252 -26.01 -19.28 -9.84
N LYS A 253 -26.57 -19.07 -8.65
CA LYS A 253 -25.97 -18.31 -7.55
C LYS A 253 -24.96 -19.23 -6.82
N LEU A 254 -23.71 -18.82 -6.66
CA LEU A 254 -22.78 -19.47 -5.72
C LEU A 254 -22.83 -18.68 -4.40
N ALA A 255 -23.18 -19.39 -3.33
CA ALA A 255 -23.21 -18.91 -1.96
C ALA A 255 -21.83 -19.03 -1.30
#